data_AF-A0A960FXG1-F1
#
_entry.id   AF-A0A960FXG1-F1
#
_cell.length_a   1.000
_cell.length_b   1.000
_cell.length_c   1.000
_cell.angle_alpha   90.00
_cell.angle_beta   90.00
_cell.angle_gamma   90.00
#
_symmetry.space_group_name_H-M   'P 1'
#
loop_
_entity.id
_entity.type
_entity.pdbx_description
1 polymer ?
#
loop_
_entity_poly.entity_id
_entity_poly.type
_entity_poly.pdbx_seq_one_letter_code
_entity_poly.pdbx_strand_id
1 'polypeptide(L)'
;MRLIAFAACPLLAFGLVGAVAPAQASTSAAASCTPLLKKAKKSARAGQKAKAKRLRNKHRACKGALTVRTALAGYTFTGKRGDGQAVTLTLCSNGTWESRTGNGPVAVSSGTSWFVRNTTFSSATKWETQVGENKDRRKGGWGVGMARDGDSFQLGIASFDGVSDLGPVTRTPAACG
;
A
#
# COMPACT_ATOMS: atom_id res chain seq x y z
N MET A 1 -58.78 -44.18 -3.99
CA MET A 1 -59.78 -43.44 -4.78
C MET A 1 -59.37 -41.98 -4.86
N ARG A 2 -59.28 -41.43 -6.09
CA ARG A 2 -59.27 -39.99 -6.49
C ARG A 2 -58.09 -39.12 -5.99
N LEU A 3 -57.61 -38.09 -6.67
CA LEU A 3 -57.41 -37.65 -8.07
C LEU A 3 -56.98 -36.15 -7.94
N ILE A 4 -55.99 -35.70 -8.74
CA ILE A 4 -55.78 -34.30 -9.26
C ILE A 4 -55.15 -33.30 -8.25
N ALA A 5 -53.91 -32.82 -8.36
CA ALA A 5 -53.19 -32.01 -9.38
C ALA A 5 -53.46 -30.48 -9.28
N PHE A 6 -52.39 -29.66 -9.29
CA PHE A 6 -52.18 -28.27 -9.77
C PHE A 6 -50.85 -27.78 -9.13
N ALA A 7 -49.70 -27.80 -9.80
CA ALA A 7 -49.20 -26.81 -10.78
C ALA A 7 -49.26 -25.34 -10.29
N ALA A 8 -48.13 -24.80 -9.84
CA ALA A 8 -47.78 -23.38 -10.02
C ALA A 8 -46.26 -23.19 -9.90
N CYS A 9 -45.66 -22.80 -11.02
CA CYS A 9 -44.25 -22.48 -11.20
C CYS A 9 -44.07 -20.96 -11.05
N PRO A 10 -43.30 -20.43 -10.08
CA PRO A 10 -42.88 -19.04 -10.11
C PRO A 10 -41.47 -18.94 -10.72
N LEU A 11 -41.48 -18.53 -11.99
CA LEU A 11 -40.58 -17.59 -12.65
C LEU A 11 -39.23 -17.29 -11.96
N LEU A 12 -38.19 -17.72 -12.66
CA LEU A 12 -36.86 -17.13 -12.78
C LEU A 12 -36.83 -15.61 -12.51
N ALA A 13 -36.15 -15.21 -11.43
CA ALA A 13 -35.52 -13.90 -11.32
C ALA A 13 -34.01 -14.11 -11.25
N PHE A 14 -33.37 -14.23 -12.42
CA PHE A 14 -31.93 -14.08 -12.54
C PHE A 14 -31.59 -12.63 -12.20
N GLY A 15 -31.25 -12.39 -10.93
CA GLY A 15 -30.67 -11.13 -10.50
C GLY A 15 -29.37 -10.90 -11.27
N LEU A 16 -29.35 -9.83 -12.07
CA LEU A 16 -28.13 -9.29 -12.64
C LEU A 16 -27.14 -9.04 -11.50
N VAL A 17 -26.15 -9.93 -11.37
CA VAL A 17 -24.92 -9.61 -10.66
C VAL A 17 -24.21 -8.59 -11.53
N GLY A 18 -24.50 -7.32 -11.29
CA GLY A 18 -23.76 -6.21 -11.87
C GLY A 18 -22.31 -6.37 -11.47
N ALA A 19 -21.48 -6.82 -12.41
CA ALA A 19 -20.03 -6.75 -12.28
C ALA A 19 -19.68 -5.27 -12.16
N VAL A 20 -19.52 -4.80 -10.92
CA VAL A 20 -19.00 -3.47 -10.64
C VAL A 20 -17.57 -3.49 -11.15
N ALA A 21 -17.38 -2.99 -12.38
CA ALA A 21 -16.07 -2.78 -12.94
C ALA A 21 -15.27 -1.94 -11.93
N PRO A 22 -14.04 -2.36 -11.55
CA PRO A 22 -13.25 -1.57 -10.61
C PRO A 22 -13.06 -0.20 -11.24
N ALA A 23 -13.58 0.83 -10.55
CA ALA A 23 -13.34 2.22 -10.87
C ALA A 23 -11.83 2.38 -11.09
N GLN A 24 -11.45 2.74 -12.31
CA GLN A 24 -10.07 3.04 -12.66
C GLN A 24 -9.64 4.23 -11.81
N ALA A 25 -9.02 3.93 -10.67
CA ALA A 25 -8.51 4.93 -9.76
C ALA A 25 -7.58 5.85 -10.52
N SER A 26 -7.97 7.12 -10.62
CA SER A 26 -7.19 8.21 -11.19
C SER A 26 -5.77 8.15 -10.65
N THR A 27 -4.83 7.75 -11.51
CA THR A 27 -3.43 7.59 -11.16
C THR A 27 -2.86 8.96 -10.82
N SER A 28 -2.73 9.29 -9.53
CA SER A 28 -1.81 10.36 -9.13
C SER A 28 -0.46 10.01 -9.73
N ALA A 29 0.13 10.96 -10.45
CA ALA A 29 1.33 10.79 -11.25
C ALA A 29 2.38 9.98 -10.48
N ALA A 30 2.54 8.70 -10.85
CA ALA A 30 3.58 7.86 -10.30
C ALA A 30 4.91 8.54 -10.58
N ALA A 31 5.60 8.99 -9.54
CA ALA A 31 6.83 9.76 -9.66
C ALA A 31 7.84 8.99 -10.53
N SER A 32 8.12 9.46 -11.74
CA SER A 32 9.01 8.76 -12.67
C SER A 32 10.44 8.71 -12.12
N CYS A 33 11.02 7.51 -12.01
CA CYS A 33 12.41 7.33 -11.61
C CYS A 33 13.42 7.58 -12.76
N THR A 34 12.94 7.69 -14.01
CA THR A 34 13.76 7.85 -15.22
C THR A 34 14.75 9.02 -15.18
N PRO A 35 14.42 10.21 -14.62
CA PRO A 35 15.37 11.32 -14.51
C PRO A 35 16.61 10.97 -13.69
N LEU A 36 16.49 10.13 -12.66
CA LEU A 36 17.63 9.69 -11.84
C LEU A 36 18.59 8.81 -12.66
N LEU A 37 18.04 7.91 -13.48
CA LEU A 37 18.84 7.06 -14.35
C LEU A 37 19.56 7.87 -15.44
N LYS A 38 18.86 8.84 -16.06
CA LYS A 38 19.47 9.77 -17.03
C LYS A 38 20.65 10.53 -16.41
N LYS A 39 20.46 11.10 -15.21
CA LYS A 39 21.53 11.78 -14.46
C LYS A 39 22.68 10.83 -14.11
N ALA A 40 22.39 9.59 -13.71
CA ALA A 40 23.41 8.60 -13.39
C ALA A 40 24.27 8.25 -14.61
N LYS A 41 23.65 8.05 -15.79
CA LYS A 41 24.36 7.78 -17.05
C LYS A 41 25.23 8.96 -17.46
N LYS A 42 24.72 10.20 -17.36
CA LYS A 42 25.50 11.42 -17.64
C LYS A 42 26.72 11.54 -16.72
N SER A 43 26.55 11.36 -15.42
CA SER A 43 27.67 11.39 -14.46
C SER A 43 28.70 10.28 -14.69
N ALA A 44 28.26 9.08 -15.11
CA ALA A 44 29.17 8.00 -15.45
C ALA A 44 30.04 8.34 -16.68
N ARG A 45 29.43 8.91 -17.73
CA ARG A 45 30.15 9.36 -18.94
C ARG A 45 31.15 10.50 -18.64
N ALA A 46 30.84 11.36 -17.68
CA ALA A 46 31.71 12.43 -17.23
C ALA A 46 32.81 11.99 -16.23
N GLY A 47 33.06 10.69 -16.07
CA GLY A 47 34.09 10.18 -15.14
C GLY A 47 33.72 10.25 -13.64
N GLN A 48 32.55 10.79 -13.28
CA GLN A 48 32.11 10.98 -11.89
C GLN A 48 31.54 9.69 -11.28
N LYS A 49 32.37 8.65 -11.12
CA LYS A 49 31.97 7.30 -10.68
C LYS A 49 31.19 7.28 -9.36
N ALA A 50 31.64 8.03 -8.35
CA ALA A 50 30.99 8.10 -7.03
C ALA A 50 29.57 8.70 -7.12
N LYS A 51 29.42 9.80 -7.86
CA LYS A 51 28.12 10.44 -8.10
C LYS A 51 27.18 9.55 -8.90
N ALA A 52 27.70 8.87 -9.92
CA ALA A 52 26.93 7.89 -10.70
C ALA A 52 26.43 6.73 -9.81
N LYS A 53 27.29 6.18 -8.93
CA LYS A 53 26.91 5.14 -7.95
C LYS A 53 25.79 5.62 -7.02
N ARG A 54 25.93 6.81 -6.44
CA ARG A 54 24.88 7.42 -5.58
C ARG A 54 23.55 7.58 -6.32
N LEU A 55 23.57 8.07 -7.55
CA LEU A 55 22.35 8.25 -8.37
C LEU A 55 21.70 6.92 -8.75
N ARG A 56 22.49 5.87 -9.03
CA ARG A 56 21.98 4.51 -9.27
C ARG A 56 21.29 3.94 -8.02
N ASN A 57 21.87 4.14 -6.84
CA ASN A 57 21.26 3.72 -5.58
C ASN A 57 19.94 4.45 -5.33
N LYS A 58 19.89 5.78 -5.56
CA LYS A 58 18.64 6.55 -5.49
C LYS A 58 17.59 6.05 -6.49
N HIS A 59 18.01 5.68 -7.70
CA HIS A 59 17.12 5.10 -8.70
C HIS A 59 16.55 3.75 -8.26
N ARG A 60 17.37 2.87 -7.65
CA ARG A 60 16.91 1.58 -7.10
C ARG A 60 15.89 1.81 -5.97
N ALA A 61 16.20 2.70 -5.02
CA ALA A 61 15.28 3.05 -3.94
C ALA A 61 13.96 3.62 -4.48
N CYS A 62 14.01 4.49 -5.48
CA CYS A 62 12.82 5.03 -6.16
C CYS A 62 11.98 3.92 -6.80
N LYS A 63 12.61 2.98 -7.52
CA LYS A 63 11.91 1.84 -8.11
C LYS A 63 11.25 0.96 -7.05
N GLY A 64 11.96 0.63 -5.98
CA GLY A 64 11.42 -0.14 -4.86
C GLY A 64 10.20 0.53 -4.23
N ALA A 65 10.30 1.83 -3.95
CA ALA A 65 9.20 2.62 -3.41
C ALA A 65 7.99 2.66 -4.35
N LEU A 66 8.20 2.78 -5.67
CA LEU A 66 7.10 2.70 -6.65
C LEU A 66 6.44 1.32 -6.66
N THR A 67 7.22 0.24 -6.69
CA THR A 67 6.68 -1.13 -6.68
C THR A 67 5.80 -1.38 -5.46
N VAL A 68 6.28 -0.97 -4.27
CA VAL A 68 5.48 -1.07 -3.03
C VAL A 68 4.27 -0.16 -3.08
N ARG A 69 4.42 1.11 -3.52
CA ARG A 69 3.29 2.03 -3.64
C ARG A 69 2.19 1.45 -4.51
N THR A 70 2.53 0.86 -5.65
CA THR A 70 1.56 0.20 -6.54
C THR A 70 0.86 -0.99 -5.87
N ALA A 71 1.55 -1.75 -5.02
CA ALA A 71 0.94 -2.87 -4.29
C ALA A 71 0.00 -2.43 -3.16
N LEU A 72 0.18 -1.21 -2.64
CA LEU A 72 -0.52 -0.66 -1.48
C LEU A 72 -1.64 0.32 -1.84
N ALA A 73 -1.48 1.08 -2.91
CA ALA A 73 -2.41 2.12 -3.32
C ALA A 73 -3.78 1.54 -3.72
N GLY A 74 -4.84 2.21 -3.27
CA GLY A 74 -6.23 1.81 -3.52
C GLY A 74 -6.76 0.76 -2.54
N TYR A 75 -6.09 0.53 -1.41
CA TYR A 75 -6.48 -0.50 -0.45
C TYR A 75 -6.56 0.00 0.99
N THR A 76 -7.41 -0.66 1.75
CA THR A 76 -7.52 -0.58 3.21
C THR A 76 -6.96 -1.86 3.83
N PHE A 77 -6.19 -1.69 4.89
CA PHE A 77 -5.53 -2.76 5.64
C PHE A 77 -6.04 -2.74 7.07
N THR A 78 -6.74 -3.79 7.48
CA THR A 78 -7.33 -3.88 8.82
C THR A 78 -6.90 -5.15 9.53
N GLY A 79 -6.52 -5.03 10.81
CA GLY A 79 -6.15 -6.17 11.63
C GLY A 79 -5.56 -5.75 12.96
N LYS A 80 -4.60 -6.53 13.47
CA LYS A 80 -3.88 -6.22 14.71
C LYS A 80 -2.39 -6.23 14.42
N ARG A 81 -1.67 -5.27 15.01
CA ARG A 81 -0.20 -5.28 15.05
C ARG A 81 0.30 -6.37 16.02
N GLY A 82 1.60 -6.65 15.98
CA GLY A 82 2.26 -7.61 16.87
C GLY A 82 2.18 -7.26 18.35
N ASP A 83 2.01 -5.97 18.68
CA ASP A 83 1.77 -5.48 20.04
C ASP A 83 0.30 -5.61 20.49
N GLY A 84 -0.56 -6.22 19.66
CA GLY A 84 -1.97 -6.47 19.95
C GLY A 84 -2.90 -5.29 19.67
N GLN A 85 -2.40 -4.12 19.27
CA GLN A 85 -3.24 -2.97 18.95
C GLN A 85 -3.98 -3.16 17.62
N ALA A 86 -5.29 -2.91 17.62
CA ALA A 86 -6.06 -2.84 16.39
C ALA A 86 -5.56 -1.68 15.52
N VAL A 87 -5.46 -1.94 14.22
CA VAL A 87 -4.98 -0.98 13.25
C VAL A 87 -5.84 -1.05 11.99
N THR A 88 -6.17 0.11 11.45
CA THR A 88 -6.74 0.27 10.12
C THR A 88 -5.95 1.34 9.37
N LEU A 89 -5.42 0.99 8.20
CA LEU A 89 -4.68 1.91 7.35
C LEU A 89 -5.31 1.91 5.96
N THR A 90 -5.81 3.07 5.54
CA THR A 90 -6.35 3.30 4.20
C THR A 90 -5.32 4.09 3.39
N LEU A 91 -4.91 3.57 2.23
CA LEU A 91 -3.95 4.21 1.34
C LEU A 91 -4.57 4.38 -0.05
N CYS A 92 -4.92 5.62 -0.41
CA CYS A 92 -5.56 5.89 -1.68
C CYS A 92 -4.56 6.13 -2.81
N SER A 93 -4.98 5.78 -4.03
CA SER A 93 -4.19 5.97 -5.25
C SER A 93 -3.97 7.43 -5.61
N ASN A 94 -4.86 8.33 -5.19
CA ASN A 94 -4.72 9.79 -5.33
C ASN A 94 -3.71 10.38 -4.30
N GLY A 95 -3.27 9.60 -3.32
CA GLY A 95 -2.36 10.04 -2.27
C GLY A 95 -3.01 10.38 -0.93
N THR A 96 -4.35 10.43 -0.82
CA THR A 96 -4.99 10.53 0.50
C THR A 96 -4.75 9.27 1.31
N TRP A 97 -4.71 9.41 2.63
CA TRP A 97 -4.54 8.29 3.53
C TRP A 97 -5.14 8.60 4.90
N GLU A 98 -5.43 7.54 5.63
CA GLU A 98 -5.87 7.58 7.01
C GLU A 98 -5.35 6.35 7.75
N SER A 99 -4.85 6.54 8.97
CA SER A 99 -4.44 5.50 9.90
C SER A 99 -5.21 5.66 11.20
N ARG A 100 -5.82 4.57 11.65
CA ARG A 100 -6.46 4.44 12.96
C ARG A 100 -5.72 3.37 13.75
N THR A 101 -5.36 3.64 14.99
CA THR A 101 -4.66 2.67 15.83
C THR A 101 -5.14 2.76 17.28
N GLY A 102 -5.50 1.63 17.87
CA GLY A 102 -5.94 1.54 19.26
C GLY A 102 -7.04 0.51 19.48
N ASN A 103 -6.99 -0.20 20.60
CA ASN A 103 -8.11 -1.03 21.11
C ASN A 103 -9.05 -0.26 22.06
N GLY A 104 -8.68 0.98 22.41
CA GLY A 104 -9.42 1.91 23.28
C GLY A 104 -9.57 3.28 22.58
N PRO A 105 -9.25 4.43 23.21
CA PRO A 105 -9.21 5.69 22.48
C PRO A 105 -8.33 5.53 21.23
N VAL A 106 -8.91 5.84 20.07
CA VAL A 106 -8.31 5.55 18.77
C VAL A 106 -7.48 6.74 18.33
N ALA A 107 -6.18 6.55 18.16
CA ALA A 107 -5.33 7.53 17.52
C ALA A 107 -5.65 7.54 16.01
N VAL A 108 -6.01 8.71 15.48
CA VAL A 108 -6.29 8.90 14.07
C VAL A 108 -5.27 9.89 13.50
N SER A 109 -4.66 9.53 12.38
CA SER A 109 -3.81 10.42 11.58
C SER A 109 -4.20 10.27 10.11
N SER A 110 -4.31 11.38 9.40
CA SER A 110 -4.74 11.41 8.01
C SER A 110 -4.05 12.54 7.25
N GLY A 111 -4.06 12.44 5.93
CA GLY A 111 -3.49 13.49 5.08
C GLY A 111 -3.72 13.25 3.60
N THR A 112 -3.23 14.17 2.78
CA THR A 112 -3.38 14.16 1.31
C THR A 112 -2.19 13.57 0.57
N SER A 113 -1.13 13.23 1.30
CA SER A 113 0.04 12.57 0.74
C SER A 113 0.63 11.57 1.73
N TRP A 114 1.08 10.44 1.19
CA TRP A 114 1.84 9.43 1.92
C TRP A 114 3.01 8.97 1.06
N PHE A 115 4.10 8.59 1.71
CA PHE A 115 5.35 8.20 1.08
C PHE A 115 5.80 6.82 1.56
N VAL A 116 6.31 6.03 0.62
CA VAL A 116 7.02 4.78 0.91
C VAL A 116 8.50 5.10 1.13
N ARG A 117 9.05 4.64 2.26
CA ARG A 117 10.45 4.85 2.65
C ARG A 117 11.06 3.58 3.23
N ASN A 118 12.39 3.49 3.22
CA ASN A 118 13.18 2.40 3.81
C ASN A 118 12.71 1.00 3.36
N THR A 119 12.49 0.83 2.05
CA THR A 119 12.05 -0.44 1.51
C THR A 119 13.21 -1.43 1.40
N THR A 120 13.05 -2.60 2.02
CA THR A 120 13.97 -3.73 1.95
C THR A 120 13.27 -4.89 1.27
N PHE A 121 13.86 -5.42 0.19
CA PHE A 121 13.32 -6.58 -0.52
C PHE A 121 14.17 -7.81 -0.21
N SER A 122 13.50 -8.89 0.18
CA SER A 122 14.10 -10.24 0.21
C SER A 122 13.79 -10.98 -1.11
N SER A 123 12.64 -10.71 -1.72
CA SER A 123 12.26 -11.21 -3.04
C SER A 123 11.28 -10.24 -3.72
N ALA A 124 10.76 -10.56 -4.91
CA ALA A 124 9.76 -9.74 -5.58
C ALA A 124 8.44 -9.63 -4.81
N THR A 125 8.09 -10.66 -4.02
CA THR A 125 6.84 -10.76 -3.24
C THR A 125 7.07 -10.65 -1.74
N LYS A 126 8.32 -10.55 -1.29
CA LYS A 126 8.70 -10.42 0.11
C LYS A 126 9.47 -9.14 0.36
N TRP A 127 8.87 -8.22 1.10
CA TRP A 127 9.48 -6.93 1.43
C TRP A 127 8.96 -6.35 2.73
N GLU A 128 9.76 -5.44 3.28
CA GLU A 128 9.42 -4.60 4.43
C GLU A 128 9.62 -3.14 4.05
N THR A 129 8.77 -2.25 4.56
CA THR A 129 8.85 -0.83 4.29
C THR A 129 8.22 -0.02 5.40
N GLN A 130 8.46 1.29 5.39
CA GLN A 130 7.67 2.23 6.16
C GLN A 130 6.80 3.07 5.22
N VAL A 131 5.59 3.37 5.65
CA VAL A 131 4.68 4.34 5.03
C VAL A 131 4.51 5.51 6.00
N GLY A 132 4.56 6.75 5.53
CA GLY A 132 4.34 7.90 6.40
C GLY A 132 4.11 9.21 5.68
N GLU A 133 3.80 10.23 6.46
CA GLU A 133 3.45 11.60 6.01
C GLU A 133 4.57 12.31 5.28
N ASN A 134 5.81 12.06 5.70
CA ASN A 134 6.99 12.76 5.20
C ASN A 134 7.92 11.81 4.45
N LYS A 135 8.36 12.26 3.27
CA LYS A 135 9.41 11.58 2.48
C LYS A 135 10.73 11.47 3.24
N ASP A 136 11.05 12.48 4.05
CA ASP A 136 12.21 12.49 4.94
C ASP A 136 11.74 12.27 6.39
N ARG A 137 12.10 11.13 6.97
CA ARG A 137 11.76 10.77 8.36
C ARG A 137 12.29 11.80 9.37
N ARG A 138 13.37 12.50 9.06
CA ARG A 138 13.96 13.52 9.95
C ARG A 138 13.02 14.71 10.19
N LYS A 139 12.03 14.90 9.32
CA LYS A 139 10.96 15.90 9.50
C LYS A 139 9.87 15.44 10.46
N GLY A 140 10.00 14.24 11.04
CA GLY A 140 9.00 13.65 11.92
C GLY A 140 7.73 13.25 11.17
N GLY A 141 6.62 13.22 11.91
CA GLY A 141 5.30 12.85 11.42
C GLY A 141 4.96 11.37 11.65
N TRP A 142 3.69 11.05 11.41
CA TRP A 142 3.16 9.71 11.58
C TRP A 142 3.79 8.73 10.57
N GLY A 143 4.00 7.50 11.03
CA GLY A 143 4.53 6.43 10.20
C GLY A 143 4.04 5.05 10.65
N VAL A 144 3.73 4.21 9.68
CA VAL A 144 3.30 2.82 9.87
C VAL A 144 4.29 1.91 9.20
N GLY A 145 4.72 0.87 9.90
CA GLY A 145 5.55 -0.18 9.32
C GLY A 145 4.67 -1.16 8.56
N MET A 146 5.11 -1.60 7.39
CA MET A 146 4.41 -2.59 6.59
C MET A 146 5.35 -3.68 6.11
N ALA A 147 4.83 -4.90 6.04
CA ALA A 147 5.51 -6.01 5.37
C ALA A 147 4.53 -6.74 4.45
N ARG A 148 5.11 -7.39 3.44
CA ARG A 148 4.41 -8.32 2.55
C ARG A 148 5.22 -9.60 2.47
N ASP A 149 4.54 -10.73 2.54
CA ASP A 149 5.08 -12.04 2.22
C ASP A 149 4.07 -12.80 1.36
N GLY A 150 4.38 -12.98 0.07
CA GLY A 150 3.42 -13.53 -0.89
C GLY A 150 2.21 -12.62 -1.07
N ASP A 151 1.03 -13.10 -0.69
CA ASP A 151 -0.23 -12.34 -0.70
C ASP A 151 -0.66 -11.85 0.69
N SER A 152 0.10 -12.21 1.73
CA SER A 152 -0.13 -11.76 3.09
C SER A 152 0.50 -10.40 3.33
N PHE A 153 -0.24 -9.55 4.05
CA PHE A 153 0.22 -8.24 4.48
C PHE A 153 0.25 -8.16 6.00
N GLN A 154 1.19 -7.38 6.50
CA GLN A 154 1.34 -7.12 7.92
C GLN A 154 1.52 -5.63 8.17
N LEU A 155 0.99 -5.15 9.30
CA LEU A 155 1.22 -3.80 9.82
C LEU A 155 1.95 -3.87 11.14
N GLY A 156 2.83 -2.90 11.37
CA GLY A 156 3.62 -2.79 12.60
C GLY A 156 4.01 -1.34 12.89
N ILE A 157 4.98 -1.18 13.77
CA ILE A 157 5.51 0.13 14.17
C ILE A 157 6.67 0.50 13.26
N ALA A 158 6.59 1.67 12.63
CA ALA A 158 7.75 2.23 11.93
C ALA A 158 8.74 2.77 12.97
N SER A 159 9.88 2.10 13.13
CA SER A 159 10.93 2.49 14.10
C SER A 159 12.26 2.68 13.38
N PHE A 160 12.85 3.87 13.51
CA PHE A 160 14.10 4.24 12.85
C PHE A 160 14.17 3.82 11.37
N ASP A 161 15.05 2.88 11.05
CA ASP A 161 15.28 2.36 9.69
C ASP A 161 14.64 0.98 9.46
N GLY A 162 13.85 0.49 10.42
CA GLY A 162 13.19 -0.80 10.38
C GLY A 162 11.69 -0.75 10.66
N VAL A 163 11.12 -1.93 10.83
CA VAL A 163 9.74 -2.17 11.24
C VAL A 163 9.76 -3.16 12.39
N SER A 164 8.98 -2.91 13.43
CA SER A 164 8.80 -3.84 14.55
C SER A 164 7.33 -4.18 14.72
N ASP A 165 7.03 -5.20 15.54
CA ASP A 165 5.67 -5.55 15.96
C ASP A 165 4.72 -5.77 14.78
N LEU A 166 5.20 -6.51 13.77
CA LEU A 166 4.40 -6.89 12.62
C LEU A 166 3.29 -7.85 13.06
N GLY A 167 2.05 -7.49 12.75
CA GLY A 167 0.90 -8.35 12.91
C GLY A 167 0.07 -8.42 11.63
N PRO A 168 -0.69 -9.52 11.44
CA PRO A 168 -1.40 -9.77 10.20
C PRO A 168 -2.54 -8.77 9.98
N VAL A 169 -2.73 -8.39 8.72
CA VAL A 169 -3.85 -7.55 8.29
C VAL A 169 -4.53 -8.13 7.05
N THR A 170 -5.82 -7.87 6.95
CA THR A 170 -6.61 -8.15 5.75
C THR A 170 -6.58 -6.94 4.84
N ARG A 171 -6.35 -7.18 3.54
CA ARG A 171 -6.37 -6.16 2.50
C ARG A 171 -7.72 -6.17 1.78
N THR A 172 -8.41 -5.04 1.76
CA THR A 172 -9.67 -4.83 1.04
C THR A 172 -9.57 -3.59 0.14
N PRO A 173 -10.34 -3.49 -0.96
CA PRO A 173 -10.41 -2.26 -1.74
C PRO A 173 -10.80 -1.06 -0.86
N ALA A 174 -10.09 0.06 -1.03
CA ALA A 174 -10.40 1.28 -0.29
C ALA A 174 -11.55 2.06 -0.95
N ALA A 175 -12.49 2.55 -0.13
CA ALA A 175 -13.45 3.57 -0.55
C ALA A 175 -12.76 4.94 -0.54
N CYS A 176 -11.98 5.21 -1.59
CA CYS A 176 -11.32 6.50 -1.78
C CYS A 176 -12.29 7.47 -2.44
N GLY A 177 -12.68 8.53 -1.72
CA GLY A 177 -13.42 9.68 -2.26
C GLY A 177 -12.55 10.59 -3.12
#